data_AF-A0A9E0LD35-F1
#
_entry.id   AF-A0A9E0LD35-F1
#
_cell.length_a   1.000
_cell.length_b   1.000
_cell.length_c   1.000
_cell.angle_alpha   90.00
_cell.angle_beta   90.00
_cell.angle_gamma   90.00
#
_symmetry.space_group_name_H-M   'P 1'
#
loop_
_entity.id
_entity.type
_entity.pdbx_description
1 polymer ?
#
loop_
_entity_poly.entity_id
_entity_poly.type
_entity_poly.pdbx_seq_one_letter_code
_entity_poly.pdbx_strand_id
1 'polypeptide(L)'
;MLNGKTASQKYDGSYEGVTRRIRDFVSPEQVRPALAQFFKALALSCALKNGDAHLKNFGVLYDDAESEVRLAPIYDLVTTTAYKPADILALTLGGSKRWPAAKALLAFARTHCNMTEARARELLGAVAQGVLRAAQELRQHLHGTPAFQTVGAAMLAEWSVGLKHSNQP
;
A
#
# COMPACT_ATOMS: atom_id res chain seq x y z
N MET A 1 -6.55 -2.30 -16.06
CA MET A 1 -7.25 -1.82 -14.84
C MET A 1 -8.10 -2.94 -14.28
N LEU A 2 -7.88 -3.36 -13.03
CA LEU A 2 -8.51 -4.56 -12.42
C LEU A 2 -10.02 -4.48 -12.17
N ASN A 3 -10.69 -3.35 -12.43
CA ASN A 3 -12.08 -3.16 -12.01
C ASN A 3 -13.04 -2.50 -13.00
N GLY A 4 -12.63 -2.11 -14.21
CA GLY A 4 -13.54 -1.47 -15.19
C GLY A 4 -14.32 -0.24 -14.68
N LYS A 5 -13.94 0.32 -13.52
CA LYS A 5 -14.68 1.40 -12.84
C LYS A 5 -14.32 2.78 -13.40
N THR A 6 -15.34 3.63 -13.48
CA THR A 6 -15.22 5.04 -13.88
C THR A 6 -14.38 5.85 -12.86
N ALA A 7 -13.96 7.06 -13.24
CA ALA A 7 -13.17 7.92 -12.35
C ALA A 7 -13.90 8.26 -11.03
N SER A 8 -15.22 8.34 -11.04
CA SER A 8 -16.05 8.60 -9.84
C SER A 8 -16.10 7.40 -8.88
N GLN A 9 -16.04 6.17 -9.40
CA GLN A 9 -16.17 4.94 -8.60
C GLN A 9 -14.84 4.36 -8.11
N LYS A 10 -13.71 5.07 -8.33
CA LYS A 10 -12.38 4.58 -7.99
C LYS A 10 -12.16 4.40 -6.48
N TYR A 11 -12.91 5.15 -5.65
CA TYR A 11 -12.90 5.09 -4.18
C TYR A 11 -13.99 4.21 -3.57
N ASP A 12 -14.88 3.68 -4.40
CA ASP A 12 -15.97 2.81 -3.96
C ASP A 12 -15.49 1.35 -4.01
N GLY A 13 -15.01 0.87 -2.87
CA GLY A 13 -14.52 -0.49 -2.75
C GLY A 13 -13.80 -0.74 -1.45
N SER A 14 -13.30 -1.96 -1.33
CA SER A 14 -12.58 -2.42 -0.17
C SER A 14 -11.32 -3.17 -0.60
N TYR A 15 -10.32 -3.19 0.27
CA TYR A 15 -9.09 -3.94 0.01
C TYR A 15 -9.35 -5.45 -0.04
N GLU A 16 -10.36 -5.95 0.68
CA GLU A 16 -10.84 -7.34 0.56
C GLU A 16 -11.36 -7.60 -0.86
N GLY A 17 -12.09 -6.63 -1.44
CA GLY A 17 -12.51 -6.64 -2.84
C GLY A 17 -11.32 -6.77 -3.80
N VAL A 18 -10.22 -6.04 -3.55
CA VAL A 18 -9.00 -6.13 -4.37
C VAL A 18 -8.39 -7.53 -4.28
N THR A 19 -8.32 -8.15 -3.10
CA THR A 19 -7.80 -9.53 -2.99
C THR A 19 -8.65 -10.55 -3.75
N ARG A 20 -9.98 -10.36 -3.84
CA ARG A 20 -10.85 -11.20 -4.66
C ARG A 20 -10.52 -11.01 -6.15
N ARG A 21 -10.39 -9.76 -6.59
CA ARG A 21 -10.01 -9.44 -7.97
C ARG A 21 -8.65 -10.01 -8.37
N ILE A 22 -7.67 -9.98 -7.46
CA ILE A 22 -6.39 -10.64 -7.70
C ILE A 22 -6.60 -12.13 -7.99
N ARG A 23 -7.43 -12.83 -7.20
CA ARG A 23 -7.73 -14.25 -7.45
C ARG A 23 -8.50 -14.49 -8.74
N ASP A 24 -9.36 -13.55 -9.14
CA ASP A 24 -10.18 -13.66 -10.34
C ASP A 24 -9.33 -13.52 -11.63
N PHE A 25 -8.30 -12.67 -11.60
CA PHE A 25 -7.59 -12.23 -12.81
C PHE A 25 -6.11 -12.59 -12.90
N VAL A 26 -5.44 -12.89 -11.78
CA VAL A 26 -4.04 -13.33 -11.78
C VAL A 26 -4.00 -14.85 -11.98
N SER A 27 -3.05 -15.33 -12.78
CA SER A 27 -2.89 -16.76 -13.01
C SER A 27 -2.73 -17.54 -11.70
N PRO A 28 -3.31 -18.74 -11.55
CA PRO A 28 -3.36 -19.48 -10.29
C PRO A 28 -2.01 -19.59 -9.54
N GLU A 29 -0.93 -19.84 -10.28
CA GLU A 29 0.44 -19.94 -9.82
C GLU A 29 1.02 -18.61 -9.31
N GLN A 30 0.54 -17.48 -9.82
CA GLN A 30 0.92 -16.12 -9.42
C GLN A 30 0.04 -15.52 -8.32
N VAL A 31 -1.08 -16.14 -7.95
CA VAL A 31 -2.00 -15.58 -6.94
C VAL A 31 -1.30 -15.37 -5.59
N ARG A 32 -0.53 -16.37 -5.12
CA ARG A 32 0.19 -16.27 -3.83
C ARG A 32 1.23 -15.13 -3.83
N PRO A 33 2.16 -15.03 -4.80
CA PRO A 33 3.09 -13.90 -4.83
C PRO A 33 2.37 -12.57 -5.06
N ALA A 34 1.32 -12.51 -5.87
CA ALA A 34 0.52 -11.30 -6.08
C ALA A 34 -0.15 -10.80 -4.78
N LEU A 35 -0.74 -11.69 -3.97
CA LEU A 35 -1.32 -11.32 -2.68
C LEU A 35 -0.26 -10.83 -1.70
N ALA A 36 0.96 -11.39 -1.74
CA ALA A 36 2.09 -10.90 -0.94
C ALA A 36 2.53 -9.50 -1.36
N GLN A 37 2.67 -9.27 -2.66
CA GLN A 37 3.02 -7.97 -3.23
C GLN A 37 1.95 -6.93 -2.91
N PHE A 38 0.68 -7.27 -3.06
CA PHE A 38 -0.46 -6.43 -2.70
C PHE A 38 -0.44 -6.09 -1.20
N PHE A 39 -0.20 -7.07 -0.33
CA PHE A 39 -0.11 -6.81 1.11
C PHE A 39 1.03 -5.85 1.45
N LYS A 40 2.22 -6.02 0.85
CA LYS A 40 3.32 -5.06 0.99
C LYS A 40 2.92 -3.66 0.51
N ALA A 41 2.21 -3.56 -0.61
CA ALA A 41 1.74 -2.29 -1.15
C ALA A 41 0.78 -1.58 -0.19
N LEU A 42 -0.19 -2.32 0.37
CA LEU A 42 -1.14 -1.80 1.36
C LEU A 42 -0.43 -1.35 2.64
N ALA A 43 0.50 -2.16 3.15
CA ALA A 43 1.31 -1.82 4.32
C ALA A 43 2.17 -0.58 4.07
N LEU A 44 2.76 -0.46 2.88
CA LEU A 44 3.54 0.72 2.49
C LEU A 44 2.64 1.95 2.37
N SER A 45 1.45 1.83 1.80
CA SER A 45 0.46 2.91 1.74
C SER A 45 0.09 3.43 3.14
N CYS A 46 -0.05 2.52 4.12
CA CYS A 46 -0.30 2.90 5.51
C CYS A 46 0.91 3.58 6.16
N ALA A 47 2.12 3.04 5.93
CA ALA A 47 3.37 3.60 6.44
C ALA A 47 3.64 5.02 5.90
N LEU A 48 3.38 5.23 4.62
CA LEU A 48 3.58 6.52 3.94
C LEU A 48 2.39 7.47 4.09
N LYS A 49 1.30 7.05 4.73
CA LYS A 49 0.04 7.81 4.82
C LYS A 49 -0.48 8.25 3.45
N ASN A 50 -0.45 7.32 2.49
CA ASN A 50 -0.97 7.52 1.14
C ASN A 50 -2.48 7.24 1.10
N GLY A 51 -3.28 8.31 1.09
CA GLY A 51 -4.74 8.24 1.01
C GLY A 51 -5.31 8.09 -0.40
N ASP A 52 -4.45 8.03 -1.43
CA ASP A 52 -4.87 7.90 -2.83
C ASP A 52 -4.58 6.51 -3.44
N ALA A 53 -4.23 5.51 -2.62
CA ALA A 53 -4.03 4.12 -3.05
C ALA A 53 -5.34 3.40 -3.42
N HIS A 54 -6.04 3.92 -4.42
CA HIS A 54 -7.36 3.46 -4.87
C HIS A 54 -7.28 2.30 -5.87
N LEU A 55 -8.43 1.77 -6.29
CA LEU A 55 -8.55 0.57 -7.15
C LEU A 55 -7.76 0.63 -8.46
N LYS A 56 -7.49 1.83 -8.95
CA LYS A 56 -6.74 2.05 -10.20
C LYS A 56 -5.22 1.91 -10.04
N ASN A 57 -4.71 1.83 -8.82
CA ASN A 57 -3.26 1.67 -8.56
C ASN A 57 -2.83 0.21 -8.53
N PHE A 58 -3.79 -0.71 -8.71
CA PHE A 58 -3.54 -2.13 -8.84
C PHE A 58 -3.85 -2.54 -10.28
N GLY A 59 -2.78 -2.82 -11.03
CA GLY A 59 -2.82 -3.33 -12.40
C GLY A 59 -2.35 -4.78 -12.48
N VAL A 60 -2.62 -5.42 -13.61
CA VAL A 60 -2.01 -6.70 -13.97
C VAL A 60 -1.20 -6.51 -15.25
N LEU A 61 -0.17 -7.34 -15.42
CA LEU A 61 0.67 -7.44 -16.60
C LEU A 61 0.51 -8.84 -17.19
N TYR A 62 0.53 -8.93 -18.51
CA TYR A 62 0.59 -10.16 -19.28
C TYR A 62 1.28 -9.80 -20.60
N ASP A 63 2.12 -10.69 -21.10
CA ASP A 63 2.97 -10.37 -22.26
C ASP A 63 2.18 -10.53 -23.58
N ASP A 64 1.20 -11.45 -23.60
CA ASP A 64 0.18 -11.61 -24.63
C ASP A 64 -1.13 -12.16 -24.04
N ALA A 65 -2.15 -12.39 -24.87
CA ALA A 65 -3.50 -12.80 -24.44
C ALA A 65 -3.57 -14.19 -23.79
N GLU A 66 -2.59 -15.07 -24.03
CA GLU A 66 -2.54 -16.43 -23.48
C GLU A 66 -1.47 -16.57 -22.38
N SER A 67 -0.63 -15.56 -22.22
CA SER A 67 0.42 -15.50 -21.22
C SER A 67 -0.10 -15.46 -19.79
N GLU A 68 0.78 -15.84 -18.88
CA GLU A 68 0.59 -15.72 -17.45
C GLU A 68 0.29 -14.28 -17.03
N VAL A 69 -0.80 -14.10 -16.28
CA VAL A 69 -1.21 -12.79 -15.77
C VAL A 69 -0.60 -12.61 -14.38
N ARG A 70 0.24 -11.59 -14.22
CA ARG A 70 0.94 -11.24 -12.98
C ARG A 70 0.52 -9.87 -12.45
N LEU A 71 0.62 -9.64 -11.15
CA LEU A 71 0.32 -8.32 -10.58
C LEU A 71 1.40 -7.31 -10.98
N ALA A 72 0.98 -6.14 -11.47
CA ALA A 72 1.91 -5.07 -11.82
C ALA A 72 2.66 -4.57 -10.57
N PRO A 73 3.94 -4.15 -10.72
CA PRO A 73 4.64 -3.42 -9.68
C PRO A 73 3.82 -2.22 -9.17
N ILE A 74 4.05 -1.82 -7.93
CA ILE A 74 3.38 -0.65 -7.35
C ILE A 74 3.83 0.64 -8.06
N TYR A 75 2.89 1.55 -8.26
CA TYR A 75 3.13 2.88 -8.80
C TYR A 75 2.25 3.90 -8.05
N ASP A 76 2.50 5.18 -8.28
CA ASP A 76 1.70 6.28 -7.72
C ASP A 76 1.63 6.27 -6.18
N LEU A 77 2.83 6.18 -5.56
CA LEU A 77 2.99 6.29 -4.12
C LEU A 77 3.30 7.74 -3.73
N VAL A 78 2.38 8.34 -2.98
CA VAL A 78 2.49 9.74 -2.54
C VAL A 78 2.10 9.83 -1.07
N THR A 79 2.82 10.63 -0.27
CA THR A 79 2.40 10.96 1.10
C THR A 79 1.38 12.07 1.07
N THR A 80 0.13 11.71 0.81
CA THR A 80 -0.96 12.68 0.63
C THR A 80 -1.20 13.50 1.90
N THR A 81 -0.99 12.93 3.09
CA THR A 81 -1.16 13.65 4.35
C THR A 81 -0.17 14.80 4.56
N ALA A 82 0.99 14.80 3.88
CA ALA A 82 1.89 15.96 3.90
C ALA A 82 1.25 17.21 3.26
N TYR A 83 0.23 17.04 2.43
CA TYR A 83 -0.53 18.12 1.78
C TYR A 83 -1.96 18.23 2.31
N LYS A 84 -2.53 17.12 2.82
CA LYS A 84 -3.89 17.01 3.33
C LYS A 84 -3.90 16.23 4.64
N PRO A 85 -3.62 16.86 5.80
CA PRO A 85 -3.40 16.15 7.07
C PRO A 85 -4.55 15.25 7.54
N ALA A 86 -5.80 15.56 7.16
CA ALA A 86 -6.99 14.79 7.52
C ALA A 86 -7.31 13.64 6.54
N ASP A 87 -6.36 13.24 5.68
CA ASP A 87 -6.60 12.17 4.72
C ASP A 87 -6.73 10.78 5.38
N ILE A 88 -7.42 9.89 4.67
CA ILE A 88 -7.81 8.56 5.13
C ILE A 88 -7.52 7.53 4.04
N LEU A 89 -7.68 6.24 4.31
CA LEU A 89 -7.52 5.22 3.26
C LEU A 89 -8.47 5.47 2.09
N ALA A 90 -7.96 5.29 0.87
CA ALA A 90 -8.77 5.38 -0.35
C ALA A 90 -9.96 4.41 -0.34
N LEU A 91 -9.71 3.17 0.09
CA LEU A 91 -10.66 2.05 0.15
C LEU A 91 -10.87 1.61 1.60
N THR A 92 -11.99 0.94 1.87
CA THR A 92 -12.23 0.40 3.20
C THR A 92 -11.35 -0.82 3.50
N LEU A 93 -10.94 -0.96 4.75
CA LEU A 93 -10.39 -2.17 5.35
C LEU A 93 -11.22 -2.49 6.59
N GLY A 94 -11.82 -3.69 6.63
CA GLY A 94 -12.73 -4.06 7.71
C GLY A 94 -13.92 -3.11 7.84
N GLY A 95 -14.41 -2.55 6.72
CA GLY A 95 -15.50 -1.58 6.70
C GLY A 95 -15.14 -0.14 7.12
N SER A 96 -13.88 0.14 7.46
CA SER A 96 -13.42 1.47 7.85
C SER A 96 -12.41 2.05 6.86
N LYS A 97 -12.44 3.36 6.65
CA LYS A 97 -11.37 4.09 5.94
C LYS A 97 -10.26 4.61 6.88
N ARG A 98 -10.38 4.37 8.19
CA ARG A 98 -9.32 4.78 9.14
C ARG A 98 -8.04 3.99 8.89
N TRP A 99 -6.90 4.63 9.13
CA TRP A 99 -5.60 3.97 9.07
C TRP A 99 -5.57 2.75 10.02
N PRO A 100 -5.35 1.53 9.50
CA PRO A 100 -5.40 0.32 10.31
C PRO A 100 -4.16 0.21 11.19
N ALA A 101 -4.34 -0.27 12.41
CA ALA A 101 -3.21 -0.65 13.26
C ALA A 101 -2.55 -1.93 12.74
N ALA A 102 -1.29 -2.19 13.13
CA ALA A 102 -0.55 -3.39 12.74
C ALA A 102 -1.35 -4.69 12.96
N LYS A 103 -2.06 -4.80 14.10
CA LYS A 103 -2.93 -5.95 14.41
C LYS A 103 -4.03 -6.18 13.36
N ALA A 104 -4.66 -5.12 12.86
CA ALA A 104 -5.69 -5.22 11.82
C ALA A 104 -5.10 -5.65 10.48
N LEU A 105 -3.89 -5.16 10.14
CA LEU A 105 -3.17 -5.60 8.94
C LEU A 105 -2.74 -7.07 9.01
N LEU A 106 -2.28 -7.54 10.18
CA LEU A 106 -1.96 -8.96 10.38
C LEU A 106 -3.21 -9.85 10.25
N ALA A 107 -4.35 -9.41 10.81
CA ALA A 107 -5.62 -10.11 10.64
C ALA A 107 -6.01 -10.16 9.15
N PHE A 108 -5.93 -9.03 8.44
CA PHE A 108 -6.22 -8.95 7.01
C PHE A 108 -5.32 -9.87 6.17
N ALA A 109 -4.02 -9.94 6.48
CA ALA A 109 -3.09 -10.83 5.77
C ALA A 109 -3.49 -12.31 5.93
N ARG A 110 -3.90 -12.69 7.15
CA ARG A 110 -4.35 -14.06 7.45
C ARG A 110 -5.66 -14.40 6.75
N THR A 111 -6.67 -13.53 6.87
CA THR A 111 -8.03 -13.81 6.38
C THR A 111 -8.19 -13.61 4.88
N HIS A 112 -7.53 -12.59 4.31
CA HIS A 112 -7.77 -12.16 2.93
C HIS A 112 -6.57 -12.36 2.01
N CYS A 113 -5.36 -12.57 2.53
CA CYS A 113 -4.18 -12.87 1.70
C CYS A 113 -3.70 -14.33 1.83
N ASN A 114 -4.36 -15.14 2.67
CA ASN A 114 -3.98 -16.54 2.96
C ASN A 114 -2.51 -16.67 3.40
N MET A 115 -2.05 -15.73 4.24
CA MET A 115 -0.68 -15.68 4.73
C MET A 115 -0.58 -16.15 6.17
N THR A 116 0.54 -16.77 6.52
CA THR A 116 0.87 -17.00 7.93
C THR A 116 1.19 -15.68 8.61
N GLU A 117 0.98 -15.63 9.93
CA GLU A 117 1.32 -14.43 10.70
C GLU A 117 2.82 -14.11 10.64
N ALA A 118 3.68 -15.14 10.68
CA ALA A 118 5.12 -14.99 10.54
C ALA A 118 5.50 -14.29 9.22
N ARG A 119 4.92 -14.74 8.09
CA ARG A 119 5.16 -14.11 6.80
C ARG A 119 4.62 -12.68 6.75
N ALA A 120 3.44 -12.44 7.31
CA ALA A 120 2.87 -11.08 7.35
C ALA A 120 3.76 -10.11 8.16
N ARG A 121 4.28 -10.56 9.32
CA ARG A 121 5.21 -9.77 10.16
C ARG A 121 6.52 -9.50 9.44
N GLU A 122 7.07 -10.50 8.75
CA GLU A 122 8.27 -10.33 7.92
C GLU A 122 8.06 -9.24 6.86
N LEU A 123 6.92 -9.26 6.17
CA LEU A 123 6.60 -8.27 5.14
C LEU A 123 6.39 -6.86 5.71
N LEU A 124 5.73 -6.73 6.87
CA LEU A 124 5.61 -5.45 7.58
C LEU A 124 6.98 -4.91 8.00
N GLY A 125 7.87 -5.78 8.49
CA GLY A 125 9.24 -5.44 8.86
C GLY A 125 10.07 -4.98 7.65
N ALA A 126 9.96 -5.67 6.52
CA ALA A 126 10.63 -5.29 5.28
C ALA A 126 10.16 -3.90 4.78
N VAL A 127 8.86 -3.61 4.88
CA VAL A 127 8.32 -2.27 4.57
C VAL A 127 8.89 -1.23 5.53
N ALA A 128 8.89 -1.51 6.83
CA ALA A 128 9.40 -0.58 7.83
C ALA A 128 10.88 -0.23 7.59
N GLN A 129 11.72 -1.24 7.35
CA GLN A 129 13.13 -1.04 7.03
C GLN A 129 13.32 -0.24 5.73
N GLY A 130 12.51 -0.51 4.70
CA GLY A 130 12.52 0.24 3.45
C GLY A 130 12.22 1.72 3.66
N VAL A 131 11.15 2.05 4.39
CA VAL A 131 10.77 3.44 4.69
C VAL A 131 11.82 4.13 5.56
N LEU A 132 12.42 3.43 6.53
CA LEU A 132 13.49 4.00 7.36
C LEU A 132 14.74 4.38 6.53
N ARG A 133 15.12 3.54 5.55
CA ARG A 133 16.20 3.87 4.61
C ARG A 133 15.85 5.08 3.75
N ALA A 134 14.67 5.07 3.14
CA ALA A 134 14.19 6.21 2.34
C ALA A 134 14.12 7.51 3.18
N ALA A 135 13.77 7.42 4.48
CA ALA A 135 13.76 8.56 5.38
C ALA A 135 15.18 9.12 5.63
N GLN A 136 16.21 8.27 5.66
CA GLN A 136 17.60 8.73 5.77
C GLN A 136 18.04 9.46 4.49
N GLU A 137 17.75 8.89 3.32
CA GLU A 137 18.02 9.51 2.02
C GLU A 137 17.31 10.85 1.86
N LEU A 138 16.04 10.93 2.27
CA LEU A 138 15.26 12.16 2.25
C LEU A 138 15.89 13.22 3.16
N ARG A 139 16.30 12.88 4.39
CA ARG A 139 16.99 13.83 5.28
C ARG A 139 18.26 14.39 4.65
N GLN A 140 19.06 13.56 3.98
CA GLN A 140 20.25 14.00 3.26
C GLN A 140 19.89 14.96 2.12
N HIS A 141 18.84 14.66 1.36
CA HIS A 141 18.37 15.49 0.26
C HIS A 141 17.84 16.87 0.72
N LEU A 142 17.23 16.96 1.90
CA LEU A 142 16.67 18.23 2.41
C LEU A 142 17.73 19.32 2.63
N HIS A 143 19.00 18.95 2.86
CA HIS A 143 20.09 19.90 3.02
C HIS A 143 20.40 20.67 1.71
N GLY A 144 20.12 20.06 0.54
CA GLY A 144 20.42 20.65 -0.77
C GLY A 144 19.24 21.32 -1.46
N THR A 145 18.01 21.19 -0.93
CA THR A 145 16.79 21.60 -1.64
C THR A 145 15.86 22.46 -0.77
N PRO A 146 16.16 23.77 -0.57
CA PRO A 146 15.37 24.65 0.29
C PRO A 146 13.87 24.68 -0.04
N ALA A 147 13.52 24.70 -1.32
CA ALA A 147 12.12 24.72 -1.78
C ALA A 147 11.31 23.48 -1.35
N PHE A 148 11.98 22.36 -1.02
CA PHE A 148 11.33 21.11 -0.63
C PHE A 148 11.39 20.85 0.88
N GLN A 149 12.06 21.69 1.66
CA GLN A 149 12.28 21.44 3.10
C GLN A 149 10.99 21.29 3.89
N THR A 150 10.02 22.17 3.68
CA THR A 150 8.74 22.14 4.40
C THR A 150 7.97 20.84 4.11
N VAL A 151 7.85 20.48 2.84
CA VAL A 151 7.12 19.27 2.42
C VAL A 151 7.86 18.02 2.85
N GLY A 152 9.17 17.94 2.64
CA GLY A 152 9.98 16.80 3.04
C GLY A 152 9.98 16.58 4.56
N ALA A 153 9.98 17.64 5.36
CA ALA A 153 9.82 17.55 6.81
C ALA A 153 8.44 17.00 7.20
N ALA A 154 7.37 17.46 6.55
CA ALA A 154 6.02 16.94 6.75
C ALA A 154 5.94 15.44 6.37
N MET A 155 6.53 15.04 5.24
CA MET A 155 6.60 13.63 4.83
C MET A 155 7.30 12.76 5.88
N LEU A 156 8.46 13.20 6.39
CA LEU A 156 9.19 12.47 7.43
C LEU A 156 8.37 12.32 8.72
N ALA A 157 7.62 13.35 9.11
CA ALA A 157 6.73 13.31 10.26
C ALA A 157 5.60 12.28 10.07
N GLU A 158 4.94 12.32 8.91
CA GLU A 158 3.87 11.38 8.55
C GLU A 158 4.36 9.93 8.46
N TRP A 159 5.56 9.70 7.92
CA TRP A 159 6.16 8.37 7.86
C TRP A 159 6.45 7.80 9.25
N SER A 160 6.93 8.65 10.17
CA SER A 160 7.15 8.27 11.57
C SER A 160 5.84 7.85 12.25
N VAL A 161 4.76 8.60 12.03
CA VAL A 161 3.42 8.28 12.55
C VAL A 161 2.89 6.99 11.93
N GLY A 162 2.98 6.84 10.61
CA GLY A 162 2.52 5.65 9.88
C GLY A 162 3.25 4.38 10.31
N LEU A 163 4.57 4.43 10.43
CA LEU A 163 5.38 3.29 10.88
C LEU A 163 5.01 2.82 12.28
N LYS A 164 4.88 3.75 13.23
CA LYS A 164 4.52 3.43 14.63
C LYS A 164 3.11 2.85 14.75
N HIS A 165 2.17 3.31 13.93
CA HIS A 165 0.77 2.88 14.01
C HIS A 165 0.50 1.58 13.26
N SER A 166 1.03 1.43 12.05
CA SER A 166 0.62 0.39 11.10
C SER A 166 1.64 -0.72 10.88
N ASN A 167 2.93 -0.50 11.17
CA ASN A 167 3.99 -1.43 10.79
C ASN A 167 4.78 -1.99 11.98
N GLN A 168 4.84 -1.28 13.09
CA GLN A 168 5.41 -1.75 14.34
C GLN A 168 4.28 -2.30 15.23
N PRO A 169 4.28 -3.60 15.56
CA PRO A 169 3.35 -4.17 16.53
C PRO A 169 3.70 -3.80 17.98
#